data_AF-A0AAN8TBS1-F1
#
_entry.id   AF-A0AAN8TBS1-F1
#
_cell.length_a   1.000
_cell.length_b   1.000
_cell.length_c   1.000
_cell.angle_alpha   90.00
_cell.angle_beta   90.00
_cell.angle_gamma   90.00
#
_symmetry.space_group_name_H-M   'P 1'
#
loop_
_entity.id
_entity.type
_entity.pdbx_description
1 polymer ?
#
loop_
_entity_poly.entity_id
_entity_poly.type
_entity_poly.pdbx_seq_one_letter_code
_entity_poly.pdbx_strand_id
1 'polypeptide(L)'
;MLQALIEEQFDYGDEICAAVINVKVRQEKIALWIENAANETTQVSIGKQWREFLDYNDIIGFIFHDDAKKLDRVAKNCSRI
;
A
#
# COMPACT_ATOMS: atom_id res chain seq x y z
N MET A 1 10.11 11.50 -10.40
CA MET A 1 10.55 12.41 -9.31
C MET A 1 9.78 12.17 -8.01
N LEU A 2 8.45 11.98 -8.01
CA LEU A 2 7.72 11.68 -6.77
C LEU A 2 7.91 10.22 -6.28
N GLN A 3 8.12 9.27 -7.20
CA GLN A 3 8.32 7.84 -6.87
C GLN A 3 9.63 7.59 -6.10
N ALA A 4 10.75 8.15 -6.55
CA ALA A 4 12.06 7.97 -5.89
C ALA A 4 12.10 8.48 -4.44
N LEU A 5 11.39 9.57 -4.13
CA LEU A 5 11.33 10.11 -2.75
C LEU A 5 10.56 9.20 -1.80
N ILE A 6 9.57 8.46 -2.32
CA ILE A 6 8.83 7.49 -1.54
C ILE A 6 9.75 6.29 -1.33
N GLU A 7 10.36 5.74 -2.40
CA GLU A 7 11.29 4.61 -2.33
C GLU A 7 12.43 4.82 -1.31
N GLU A 8 13.06 5.99 -1.25
CA GLU A 8 14.18 6.25 -0.32
C GLU A 8 13.79 6.28 1.17
N GLN A 9 12.50 6.40 1.51
CA GLN A 9 12.03 6.43 2.91
C GLN A 9 11.70 5.04 3.45
N PHE A 10 11.56 4.02 2.61
CA PHE A 10 11.25 2.65 3.05
C PHE A 10 12.49 1.77 3.04
N ASP A 11 12.55 0.85 4.01
CA ASP A 11 13.63 -0.15 4.07
C ASP A 11 13.59 -1.10 2.86
N TYR A 12 12.40 -1.29 2.29
CA TYR A 12 12.14 -2.07 1.08
C TYR A 12 11.61 -1.17 -0.05
N GLY A 13 12.21 0.01 -0.20
CA GLY A 13 11.83 0.98 -1.23
C GLY A 13 11.91 0.43 -2.65
N ASP A 14 12.87 -0.47 -2.90
CA ASP A 14 13.05 -1.18 -4.17
C ASP A 14 11.85 -2.05 -4.55
N GLU A 15 11.07 -2.51 -3.58
CA GLU A 15 9.84 -3.27 -3.79
C GLU A 15 8.63 -2.36 -4.10
N ILE A 16 8.74 -1.04 -3.90
CA ILE A 16 7.64 -0.09 -4.15
C ILE A 16 7.68 0.32 -5.62
N CYS A 17 6.63 -0.03 -6.36
CA CYS A 17 6.51 0.40 -7.75
C CYS A 17 5.91 1.82 -7.86
N ALA A 18 4.87 2.09 -7.09
CA ALA A 18 4.12 3.34 -7.21
C ALA A 18 3.24 3.64 -5.99
N ALA A 19 2.96 4.92 -5.77
CA ALA A 19 1.90 5.38 -4.88
C ALA A 19 0.77 6.00 -5.71
N VAL A 20 -0.47 5.64 -5.41
CA VAL A 20 -1.66 6.11 -6.11
C VAL A 20 -2.63 6.73 -5.10
N ILE A 21 -3.11 7.94 -5.41
CA ILE A 21 -4.12 8.63 -4.60
C ILE A 21 -5.43 8.66 -5.40
N ASN A 22 -6.48 8.10 -4.82
CA ASN A 22 -7.82 8.16 -5.35
C ASN A 22 -8.62 9.22 -4.58
N VAL A 23 -8.78 10.38 -5.21
CA VAL A 23 -9.51 11.51 -4.64
C VAL A 23 -10.98 11.39 -5.01
N LYS A 24 -11.85 11.17 -4.03
CA LYS A 24 -13.31 11.20 -4.21
C LYS A 24 -13.93 12.25 -3.30
N VAL A 25 -15.06 12.80 -3.73
CA VAL A 25 -15.83 13.87 -3.05
C VAL A 25 -16.09 13.59 -1.55
N ARG A 26 -16.18 12.32 -1.15
CA ARG A 26 -16.46 11.92 0.25
C ARG A 26 -15.33 11.18 0.95
N GLN A 27 -14.33 10.70 0.21
CA GLN A 27 -13.25 9.90 0.78
C GLN A 27 -12.04 9.91 -0.13
N GLU A 28 -10.91 10.29 0.43
CA GLU A 28 -9.61 10.14 -0.21
C GLU A 28 -9.02 8.80 0.21
N LYS A 29 -8.50 8.03 -0.75
CA LYS A 29 -7.82 6.77 -0.48
C LYS A 29 -6.44 6.82 -1.09
N ILE A 30 -5.43 6.56 -0.28
CA ILE A 30 -4.05 6.43 -0.74
C ILE A 30 -3.71 4.94 -0.74
N ALA A 31 -3.10 4.46 -1.82
CA ALA A 31 -2.66 3.10 -1.98
C ALA A 31 -1.20 3.06 -2.41
N LEU A 32 -0.41 2.20 -1.78
CA LEU A 32 0.92 1.84 -2.25
C LEU A 32 0.87 0.56 -3.06
N TRP A 33 1.59 0.52 -4.17
CA TRP A 33 1.77 -0.65 -5.00
C TRP A 33 3.18 -1.17 -4.82
N ILE A 34 3.27 -2.43 -4.42
CA ILE A 34 4.53 -3.16 -4.29
C ILE A 34 4.59 -4.28 -5.32
N GLU A 35 5.79 -4.58 -5.80
CA GLU A 35 6.04 -5.60 -6.80
C GLU A 35 5.73 -6.99 -6.24
N ASN A 36 6.32 -7.33 -5.10
CA ASN A 36 6.14 -8.64 -4.48
C ASN A 36 5.13 -8.62 -3.34
N ALA A 37 3.86 -8.69 -3.70
CA ALA A 37 2.77 -8.86 -2.73
C ALA A 37 2.83 -10.18 -1.95
N ALA A 38 3.58 -11.20 -2.38
CA ALA A 38 3.64 -12.49 -1.68
C ALA A 38 4.67 -12.51 -0.54
N ASN A 39 5.56 -11.52 -0.46
CA ASN A 39 6.54 -11.41 0.60
C ASN A 39 5.94 -10.72 1.83
N GLU A 40 5.47 -11.52 2.79
CA GLU A 40 4.84 -11.02 4.03
C GLU A 40 5.77 -10.11 4.83
N THR A 41 7.08 -10.39 4.87
CA THR A 41 8.06 -9.58 5.61
C THR A 41 8.18 -8.16 5.03
N THR A 42 8.26 -8.07 3.71
CA THR A 42 8.23 -6.81 2.96
C THR A 42 6.91 -6.09 3.18
N GLN A 43 5.78 -6.79 3.02
CA GLN A 43 4.43 -6.25 3.23
C GLN A 43 4.28 -5.60 4.61
N VAL A 44 4.64 -6.34 5.67
CA VAL A 44 4.49 -5.90 7.05
C VAL A 44 5.41 -4.74 7.37
N SER A 45 6.65 -4.74 6.86
CA SER A 45 7.60 -3.64 7.09
C SER A 45 7.14 -2.36 6.39
N ILE A 46 6.78 -2.44 5.11
CA ILE A 46 6.28 -1.29 4.35
C ILE A 46 4.99 -0.76 4.97
N GLY A 47 4.05 -1.66 5.34
CA GLY A 47 2.79 -1.27 5.96
C GLY A 47 2.97 -0.57 7.31
N LYS A 48 3.92 -1.01 8.14
CA LYS A 48 4.27 -0.36 9.41
C LYS A 48 4.90 1.01 9.19
N GLN A 49 5.92 1.11 8.33
CA GLN A 49 6.56 2.38 8.00
C GLN A 49 5.55 3.36 7.41
N TRP A 50 4.68 2.90 6.51
CA TRP A 50 3.62 3.72 5.90
C TRP A 50 2.67 4.28 6.96
N ARG A 51 2.32 3.46 7.95
CA ARG A 51 1.51 3.87 9.09
C ARG A 51 2.19 4.95 9.91
N GLU A 52 3.48 4.79 10.19
CA GLU A 52 4.30 5.75 10.94
C GLU A 52 4.44 7.08 10.19
N PHE A 53 4.68 7.05 8.87
CA PHE A 53 4.82 8.26 8.06
C PHE A 53 3.53 9.08 7.95
N LEU A 54 2.38 8.41 7.89
CA LEU A 54 1.08 9.06 7.82
C LEU A 54 0.50 9.41 9.19
N ASP A 55 1.16 9.04 10.29
CA ASP A 55 0.64 9.07 11.66
C ASP A 55 -0.79 8.49 11.74
N TYR A 56 -1.04 7.44 10.96
CA TYR A 56 -2.37 6.89 10.75
C TYR A 56 -2.61 5.77 11.76
N ASN A 57 -3.63 5.90 12.62
CA ASN A 57 -3.87 4.92 13.69
C ASN A 57 -4.85 3.80 13.31
N ASP A 58 -5.51 3.90 12.16
CA ASP A 58 -6.42 2.86 11.68
C ASP A 58 -5.67 1.73 10.96
N ILE A 59 -6.37 0.59 10.83
CA ILE A 59 -5.85 -0.62 10.21
C ILE A 59 -5.70 -0.40 8.70
N ILE A 60 -4.50 -0.70 8.19
CA ILE A 60 -4.22 -0.63 6.75
C ILE A 60 -4.54 -1.99 6.13
N GLY A 61 -5.30 -1.95 5.04
CA GLY A 61 -5.66 -3.13 4.28
C GLY A 61 -4.67 -3.39 3.15
N PHE A 62 -4.18 -4.62 3.06
CA PHE A 62 -3.39 -5.06 1.91
C PHE A 62 -4.25 -5.92 0.97
N ILE A 63 -4.21 -5.62 -0.34
CA ILE A 63 -5.00 -6.30 -1.37
C ILE A 63 -4.06 -6.71 -2.52
N PHE A 64 -4.12 -7.98 -2.94
CA PHE A 64 -3.37 -8.42 -4.12
C PHE A 64 -3.90 -7.78 -5.39
N HIS A 65 -3.01 -7.43 -6.31
CA HIS A 65 -3.40 -6.83 -7.59
C HIS A 65 -4.35 -7.72 -8.40
N ASP A 66 -4.17 -9.04 -8.32
CA ASP A 66 -5.03 -10.03 -9.00
C ASP A 66 -6.46 -10.03 -8.42
N ASP A 67 -6.59 -9.97 -7.10
CA ASP A 67 -7.88 -9.89 -6.41
C ASP A 67 -8.57 -8.54 -6.64
N ALA A 68 -7.82 -7.44 -6.65
CA ALA A 68 -8.34 -6.11 -6.98
C ALA A 68 -8.92 -6.08 -8.41
N LYS A 69 -8.24 -6.71 -9.37
CA LYS A 69 -8.72 -6.82 -10.76
C LYS A 69 -9.95 -7.71 -10.89
N LYS A 70 -10.00 -8.82 -10.16
CA LYS A 70 -11.11 -9.79 -10.26
C LYS A 70 -12.37 -9.36 -9.53
N LEU A 71 -12.22 -8.66 -8.40
CA LEU A 71 -13.32 -8.41 -7.47
C LEU A 71 -13.72 -6.94 -7.38
N ASP A 72 -12.98 -6.01 -7.99
CA ASP A 72 -13.25 -4.56 -8.03
C ASP A 72 -13.58 -3.99 -6.63
N ARG A 73 -14.87 -3.81 -6.30
CA ARG A 73 -15.33 -3.32 -4.98
C ARG A 73 -15.40 -4.37 -3.87
N VAL A 74 -15.33 -5.66 -4.23
CA VAL A 74 -15.48 -6.79 -3.30
C VAL A 74 -14.13 -7.39 -2.90
N ALA A 75 -13.02 -6.87 -3.46
CA ALA A 75 -11.68 -7.32 -3.12
C ALA A 75 -11.46 -7.19 -1.61
N LYS A 76 -11.23 -8.34 -0.96
CA LYS A 76 -11.04 -8.42 0.49
C LYS A 76 -9.58 -8.22 0.81
N ASN A 77 -9.31 -7.57 1.94
CA ASN A 77 -7.94 -7.44 2.44
C ASN A 77 -7.40 -8.84 2.74
N CYS A 78 -6.32 -9.23 2.08
CA CYS A 78 -5.63 -10.49 2.35
C CYS A 78 -4.83 -10.41 3.65
N SER A 79 -4.37 -9.21 4.01
CA SER A 79 -3.62 -8.95 5.25
C SER A 79 -4.15 -7.67 5.90
N ARG A 80 -4.24 -7.66 7.23
CA ARG A 80 -4.55 -6.47 8.05
C ARG A 80 -3.29 -6.11 8.83
N ILE A 81 -2.75 -4.93 8.57
CA ILE A 81 -1.53 -4.40 9.21
C ILE A 81 -1.92 -3.27 10.17
#